data_AF-A0A562TFD1-F1
#
_entry.id   AF-A0A562TFD1-F1
#
_cell.length_a   1.000
_cell.length_b   1.000
_cell.length_c   1.000
_cell.angle_alpha   90.00
_cell.angle_beta   90.00
_cell.angle_gamma   90.00
#
_symmetry.space_group_name_H-M   'P 1'
#
loop_
_entity.id
_entity.type
_entity.pdbx_description
1 polymer ?
#
loop_
_entity_poly.entity_id
_entity_poly.type
_entity_poly.pdbx_seq_one_letter_code
_entity_poly.pdbx_strand_id
1 'polypeptide(L)'
;MKKVQAQQTPAQRKVLVGKADAAATMQCRAISIGQVILDESNYLTFWGYIQGDGGWRRCDFITNYDVLNEMLRHSGHMNDAIQMSIVQHLEDMRQVPEVIDLEASHGEAVVFDNMRFQLSRPRLQQQGRWIEYTEGECYYITKVTPEPARETVAHEQQIDQCMALLGKSYELYLGYLELDFEETVARQEANLTDDLKYTMAYYAWKQHHH
;
A
#
# COMPACT_ATOMS: atom_id res chain seq x y z
N MET A 1 39.21 -5.15 39.92
CA MET A 1 38.70 -4.08 39.04
C MET A 1 38.52 -4.66 37.64
N LYS A 2 37.32 -4.45 37.07
CA LYS A 2 36.86 -4.56 35.67
C LYS A 2 37.17 -5.86 34.89
N LYS A 3 36.17 -6.76 34.87
CA LYS A 3 35.97 -7.75 33.79
C LYS A 3 35.54 -7.00 32.52
N VAL A 4 36.23 -7.30 31.43
CA VAL A 4 35.91 -6.85 30.07
C VAL A 4 34.62 -7.56 29.63
N GLN A 5 33.55 -6.80 29.44
CA GLN A 5 32.34 -7.26 28.77
C GLN A 5 32.65 -7.38 27.27
N ALA A 6 32.70 -8.61 26.78
CA ALA A 6 32.67 -8.88 25.36
C ALA A 6 31.30 -8.45 24.82
N GLN A 7 31.30 -7.40 24.00
CA GLN A 7 30.20 -7.07 23.11
C GLN A 7 29.98 -8.27 22.18
N GLN A 8 28.86 -8.98 22.38
CA GLN A 8 28.39 -9.98 21.44
C GLN A 8 27.63 -9.28 20.33
N THR A 9 28.15 -9.43 19.11
CA THR A 9 27.60 -9.04 17.82
C THR A 9 26.20 -9.63 17.58
N PRO A 10 25.27 -8.93 16.90
CA PRO A 10 23.86 -9.33 16.77
C PRO A 10 23.62 -10.38 15.67
N ALA A 11 24.62 -11.23 15.35
CA ALA A 11 24.46 -12.27 14.36
C ALA A 11 23.89 -13.54 15.01
N GLN A 12 22.80 -14.06 14.44
CA GLN A 12 22.19 -15.37 14.70
C GLN A 12 21.28 -15.48 15.94
N ARG A 13 20.14 -14.79 15.93
CA ARG A 13 18.92 -15.30 16.61
C ARG A 13 18.00 -15.90 15.56
N LYS A 14 18.07 -17.22 15.38
CA LYS A 14 17.12 -17.97 14.55
C LYS A 14 15.73 -17.82 15.20
N VAL A 15 14.87 -17.02 14.58
CA VAL A 15 13.49 -16.81 15.02
C VAL A 15 12.72 -18.09 14.70
N LEU A 16 12.47 -18.92 15.70
CA LEU A 16 11.51 -20.00 15.61
C LEU A 16 10.12 -19.41 15.86
N VAL A 17 9.40 -19.07 14.79
CA VAL A 17 7.97 -18.78 14.86
C VAL A 17 7.26 -20.11 15.05
N GLY A 18 7.06 -20.47 16.31
CA GLY A 18 6.27 -21.65 16.66
C GLY A 18 4.83 -21.47 16.23
N LYS A 19 4.24 -22.54 15.67
CA LYS A 19 2.84 -22.63 15.27
C LYS A 19 1.96 -22.10 16.42
N ALA A 20 1.19 -21.06 16.14
CA ALA A 20 0.42 -20.32 17.13
C ALA A 20 -0.69 -21.19 17.72
N ASP A 21 -0.48 -21.73 18.92
CA ASP A 21 -1.58 -22.20 19.77
C ASP A 21 -2.13 -21.01 20.57
N ALA A 22 -3.35 -20.60 20.22
CA ALA A 22 -4.24 -19.69 20.96
C ALA A 22 -3.62 -18.36 21.48
N ALA A 23 -2.83 -17.67 20.67
CA ALA A 23 -2.46 -16.28 20.94
C ALA A 23 -3.66 -15.35 20.72
N ALA A 24 -3.69 -14.19 21.40
CA ALA A 24 -4.71 -13.16 21.20
C ALA A 24 -4.71 -12.69 19.74
N THR A 25 -5.58 -13.26 18.93
CA THR A 25 -5.71 -12.94 17.51
C THR A 25 -6.39 -11.58 17.40
N MET A 26 -5.65 -10.60 16.90
CA MET A 26 -6.19 -9.30 16.53
C MET A 26 -6.63 -9.36 15.07
N GLN A 27 -7.68 -8.62 14.74
CA GLN A 27 -8.09 -8.41 13.35
C GLN A 27 -8.00 -6.93 13.01
N CYS A 28 -7.45 -6.62 11.84
CA CYS A 28 -7.59 -5.31 11.23
C CYS A 28 -8.06 -5.44 9.79
N ARG A 29 -8.58 -4.33 9.26
CA ARG A 29 -9.10 -4.25 7.89
C ARG A 29 -8.19 -3.48 6.94
N ALA A 30 -7.27 -2.69 7.49
CA ALA A 30 -6.33 -1.99 6.66
C ALA A 30 -4.94 -1.92 7.29
N ILE A 31 -3.94 -2.09 6.44
CA ILE A 31 -2.54 -1.84 6.73
C ILE A 31 -1.96 -1.00 5.59
N SER A 32 -0.98 -0.18 5.90
CA SER A 32 -0.19 0.58 4.93
C SER A 32 1.26 0.11 5.04
N ILE A 33 1.91 -0.14 3.91
CA ILE A 33 3.27 -0.66 3.84
C ILE A 33 4.12 0.31 3.04
N GLY A 34 5.16 0.84 3.69
CA GLY A 34 6.13 1.70 3.02
C GLY A 34 7.35 0.94 2.53
N GLN A 35 7.82 -0.05 3.30
CA GLN A 35 9.01 -0.82 2.95
C GLN A 35 8.82 -2.31 3.23
N VAL A 36 9.34 -3.14 2.32
CA VAL A 36 9.42 -4.59 2.46
C VAL A 36 10.87 -5.00 2.60
N ILE A 37 11.20 -5.66 3.71
CA ILE A 37 12.54 -6.14 4.03
C ILE A 37 12.55 -7.65 3.91
N LEU A 38 13.48 -8.15 3.12
CA LEU A 38 13.66 -9.56 2.83
C LEU A 38 15.01 -9.98 3.41
N ASP A 39 15.00 -11.03 4.22
CA ASP A 39 16.21 -11.60 4.81
C ASP A 39 16.43 -13.04 4.32
N GLU A 40 17.43 -13.74 4.89
CA GLU A 40 17.76 -15.12 4.48
C GLU A 40 16.72 -16.15 5.01
N SER A 41 15.68 -15.67 5.70
CA SER A 41 14.62 -16.49 6.25
C SER A 41 13.44 -16.62 5.30
N ASN A 42 12.51 -17.52 5.62
CA ASN A 42 11.24 -17.64 4.90
C ASN A 42 10.22 -16.58 5.32
N TYR A 43 10.65 -15.56 6.05
CA TYR A 43 9.82 -14.48 6.55
C TYR A 43 10.18 -13.15 5.91
N LEU A 44 9.16 -12.32 5.78
CA LEU A 44 9.22 -10.97 5.27
C LEU A 44 8.91 -10.02 6.41
N THR A 45 9.62 -8.91 6.48
CA THR A 45 9.31 -7.84 7.42
C THR A 45 8.75 -6.64 6.66
N PHE A 46 7.56 -6.19 7.02
CA PHE A 46 6.98 -4.97 6.47
C PHE A 46 7.09 -3.85 7.50
N TRP A 47 7.57 -2.69 7.07
CA TRP A 47 7.48 -1.48 7.85
C TRP A 47 6.34 -0.63 7.33
N GLY A 48 5.50 -0.16 8.25
CA GLY A 48 4.33 0.59 7.86
C GLY A 48 3.43 0.98 9.02
N TYR A 49 2.14 1.01 8.75
CA TYR A 49 1.12 1.50 9.67
C TYR A 49 -0.09 0.56 9.70
N ILE A 50 -0.68 0.41 10.87
CA ILE A 50 -1.95 -0.29 11.08
C ILE A 50 -3.06 0.72 11.31
N GLN A 51 -4.20 0.50 10.66
CA GLN A 51 -5.39 1.29 10.93
C GLN A 51 -6.09 0.78 12.20
N GLY A 52 -6.17 1.63 13.22
CA GLY A 52 -6.96 1.39 14.43
C GLY A 52 -8.04 2.44 14.62
N ASP A 53 -8.78 2.36 15.73
CA ASP A 53 -9.91 3.26 16.04
C ASP A 53 -9.50 4.74 16.16
N GLY A 54 -8.22 5.01 16.47
CA GLY A 54 -7.65 6.35 16.57
C GLY A 54 -6.85 6.82 15.35
N GLY A 55 -6.93 6.10 14.22
CA GLY A 55 -6.18 6.39 13.01
C GLY A 55 -4.99 5.45 12.78
N TRP A 56 -4.08 5.89 11.89
CA TRP A 56 -2.90 5.13 11.49
C TRP A 56 -1.81 5.17 12.56
N ARG A 57 -1.31 4.00 12.97
CA ARG A 57 -0.22 3.88 13.96
C ARG A 57 0.92 3.08 13.37
N ARG A 58 2.15 3.55 13.56
CA ARG A 58 3.35 2.85 13.06
C ARG A 58 3.48 1.48 13.70
N CYS A 59 3.76 0.47 12.90
CA CYS A 59 3.97 -0.90 13.34
C CYS A 59 4.80 -1.69 12.35
N ASP A 60 5.42 -2.75 12.85
CA ASP A 60 6.17 -3.70 12.03
C ASP A 60 5.34 -4.97 11.86
N PHE A 61 5.27 -5.47 10.64
CA PHE A 61 4.62 -6.74 10.35
C PHE A 61 5.64 -7.80 9.97
N ILE A 62 5.44 -9.01 10.43
CA ILE A 62 6.20 -10.19 9.99
C ILE A 62 5.23 -11.11 9.29
N THR A 63 5.58 -11.59 8.10
CA THR A 63 4.74 -12.53 7.38
C THR A 63 5.56 -13.46 6.51
N ASN A 64 4.93 -14.29 5.69
CA ASN A 64 5.60 -15.17 4.73
C ASN A 64 5.18 -14.82 3.29
N TYR A 65 5.86 -15.43 2.32
CA TYR A 65 5.58 -15.24 0.90
C TYR A 65 4.16 -15.64 0.50
N ASP A 66 3.57 -16.65 1.14
CA ASP A 66 2.19 -17.07 0.85
C ASP A 66 1.18 -15.95 1.13
N VAL A 67 1.32 -15.31 2.31
CA VAL A 67 0.46 -14.19 2.71
C VAL A 67 0.72 -12.97 1.83
N LEU A 68 1.97 -12.64 1.51
CA LEU A 68 2.28 -11.55 0.58
C LEU A 68 1.62 -11.79 -0.79
N ASN A 69 1.73 -13.00 -1.34
CA ASN A 69 1.14 -13.34 -2.63
C ASN A 69 -0.39 -13.21 -2.61
N GLU A 70 -1.03 -13.62 -1.52
CA GLU A 70 -2.48 -13.44 -1.34
C GLU A 70 -2.85 -11.95 -1.25
N MET A 71 -2.06 -11.15 -0.53
CA MET A 71 -2.24 -9.70 -0.47
C MET A 71 -2.10 -9.03 -1.83
N LEU A 72 -1.09 -9.40 -2.62
CA LEU A 72 -0.89 -8.81 -3.94
C LEU A 72 -2.03 -9.20 -4.89
N ARG A 73 -2.39 -10.49 -4.91
CA ARG A 73 -3.48 -11.02 -5.76
C ARG A 73 -4.82 -10.32 -5.56
N HIS A 74 -5.12 -9.90 -4.34
CA HIS A 74 -6.41 -9.31 -3.99
C HIS A 74 -6.39 -7.78 -3.89
N SER A 75 -5.25 -7.14 -4.18
CA SER A 75 -5.08 -5.69 -3.99
C SER A 75 -5.68 -4.80 -5.09
N GLY A 76 -6.40 -5.37 -6.06
CA GLY A 76 -7.14 -4.63 -7.10
C GLY A 76 -6.24 -4.03 -8.20
N HIS A 77 -6.86 -3.32 -9.15
CA HIS A 77 -6.22 -2.85 -10.38
C HIS A 77 -5.15 -1.75 -10.20
N MET A 78 -5.11 -1.05 -9.07
CA MET A 78 -4.08 -0.03 -8.81
C MET A 78 -2.70 -0.63 -8.49
N ASN A 79 -2.62 -1.95 -8.27
CA ASN A 79 -1.41 -2.62 -7.80
C ASN A 79 -0.76 -3.57 -8.81
N ASP A 80 -1.19 -3.64 -10.07
CA ASP A 80 -0.54 -4.51 -11.07
C ASP A 80 0.95 -4.13 -11.26
N ALA A 81 1.24 -2.83 -11.32
CA ALA A 81 2.61 -2.31 -11.40
C ALA A 81 3.43 -2.56 -10.12
N ILE A 82 2.79 -2.44 -8.95
CA ILE A 82 3.41 -2.71 -7.64
C ILE A 82 3.71 -4.20 -7.49
N GLN A 83 2.76 -5.06 -7.84
CA GLN A 83 2.91 -6.50 -7.84
C GLN A 83 4.02 -6.92 -8.79
N MET A 84 4.06 -6.40 -10.02
CA MET A 84 5.15 -6.66 -10.96
C MET A 84 6.50 -6.19 -10.40
N SER A 85 6.56 -5.00 -9.80
CA SER A 85 7.79 -4.47 -9.22
C SER A 85 8.31 -5.33 -8.07
N ILE A 86 7.42 -5.74 -7.15
CA ILE A 86 7.78 -6.61 -6.03
C ILE A 86 8.21 -7.99 -6.53
N VAL A 87 7.48 -8.58 -7.47
CA VAL A 87 7.83 -9.88 -8.07
C VAL A 87 9.18 -9.81 -8.78
N GLN A 88 9.45 -8.73 -9.52
CA GLN A 88 10.72 -8.55 -10.21
C GLN A 88 11.89 -8.42 -9.23
N HIS A 89 11.74 -7.67 -8.13
CA HIS A 89 12.75 -7.60 -7.07
C HIS A 89 12.96 -8.98 -6.41
N LEU A 90 11.90 -9.76 -6.21
CA LEU A 90 12.00 -11.12 -5.69
C LEU A 90 12.76 -12.06 -6.62
N GLU A 91 12.59 -11.94 -7.93
CA GLU A 91 13.27 -12.75 -8.94
C GLU A 91 14.74 -12.33 -9.15
N ASP A 92 15.01 -11.03 -9.09
CA ASP A 92 16.34 -10.44 -9.30
C ASP A 92 17.20 -10.38 -8.02
N MET A 93 16.69 -10.89 -6.89
CA MET A 93 17.37 -10.86 -5.59
C MET A 93 18.73 -11.57 -5.66
N ARG A 94 19.80 -10.78 -5.53
CA ARG A 94 21.21 -11.26 -5.57
C ARG A 94 21.94 -11.09 -4.25
N GLN A 95 21.47 -10.24 -3.34
CA GLN A 95 22.08 -9.96 -2.04
C GLN A 95 21.01 -9.79 -0.96
N VAL A 96 21.30 -10.34 0.23
CA VAL A 96 20.39 -10.33 1.38
C VAL A 96 21.09 -9.63 2.55
N PRO A 97 20.42 -8.76 3.33
CA PRO A 97 19.02 -8.37 3.21
C PRO A 97 18.75 -7.41 2.06
N GLU A 98 17.62 -7.62 1.39
CA GLU A 98 17.10 -6.71 0.36
C GLU A 98 15.98 -5.86 0.96
N VAL A 99 15.95 -4.58 0.61
CA VAL A 99 14.91 -3.64 1.04
C VAL A 99 14.25 -3.08 -0.20
N ILE A 100 12.97 -3.39 -0.37
CA ILE A 100 12.11 -2.82 -1.40
C ILE A 100 11.42 -1.62 -0.79
N ASP A 101 11.81 -0.42 -1.23
CA ASP A 101 11.19 0.83 -0.79
C ASP A 101 10.02 1.20 -1.71
N LEU A 102 8.81 0.89 -1.28
CA LEU A 102 7.59 1.11 -2.04
C LEU A 102 7.21 2.60 -2.09
N GLU A 103 7.52 3.35 -1.03
CA GLU A 103 7.32 4.80 -1.01
C GLU A 103 8.22 5.49 -2.03
N ALA A 104 9.48 5.07 -2.14
CA ALA A 104 10.41 5.63 -3.12
C ALA A 104 10.04 5.27 -4.57
N SER A 105 9.52 4.06 -4.82
CA SER A 105 9.17 3.62 -6.17
C SER A 105 7.81 4.15 -6.65
N HIS A 106 6.85 4.36 -5.75
CA HIS A 106 5.47 4.74 -6.10
C HIS A 106 5.04 6.13 -5.61
N GLY A 107 5.88 6.82 -4.83
CA GLY A 107 5.62 8.16 -4.30
C GLY A 107 4.79 8.18 -3.02
N GLU A 108 4.15 7.06 -2.66
CA GLU A 108 3.35 6.90 -1.44
C GLU A 108 3.38 5.44 -0.94
N ALA A 109 3.01 5.24 0.33
CA ALA A 109 2.93 3.92 0.94
C ALA A 109 1.73 3.13 0.39
N VAL A 110 1.93 1.84 0.12
CA VAL A 110 0.89 0.99 -0.45
C VAL A 110 -0.12 0.63 0.64
N VAL A 111 -1.38 1.02 0.42
CA VAL A 111 -2.49 0.72 1.34
C VAL A 111 -3.22 -0.54 0.90
N PHE A 112 -3.37 -1.48 1.82
CA PHE A 112 -4.20 -2.68 1.65
C PHE A 112 -5.42 -2.55 2.57
N ASP A 113 -6.57 -2.18 2.04
CA ASP A 113 -7.79 -1.85 2.80
C ASP A 113 -9.03 -2.72 2.46
N ASN A 114 -8.95 -3.51 1.38
CA ASN A 114 -10.00 -4.45 0.95
C ASN A 114 -9.78 -5.88 1.47
N MET A 115 -9.14 -6.02 2.63
CA MET A 115 -8.77 -7.31 3.18
C MET A 115 -8.87 -7.35 4.70
N ARG A 116 -9.14 -8.53 5.24
CA ARG A 116 -9.07 -8.79 6.67
C ARG A 116 -7.77 -9.49 7.02
N PHE A 117 -6.98 -8.84 7.86
CA PHE A 117 -5.71 -9.36 8.36
C PHE A 117 -5.94 -10.01 9.72
N GLN A 118 -5.49 -11.25 9.86
CA GLN A 118 -5.36 -11.92 11.15
C GLN A 118 -3.94 -11.73 11.66
N LEU A 119 -3.83 -11.09 12.82
CA LEU A 119 -2.57 -10.70 13.44
C LEU A 119 -2.39 -11.44 14.76
N SER A 120 -1.17 -11.90 15.03
CA SER A 120 -0.77 -12.42 16.34
C SER A 120 0.51 -11.73 16.82
N ARG A 121 0.70 -11.66 18.14
CA ARG A 121 1.95 -11.14 18.70
C ARG A 121 3.05 -12.22 18.56
N PRO A 122 4.22 -11.90 18.00
CA PRO A 122 5.34 -12.84 17.94
C PRO A 122 5.75 -13.28 19.36
N ARG A 123 5.80 -14.59 19.59
CA ARG A 123 6.18 -15.17 20.89
C ARG A 123 7.27 -16.21 20.69
N LEU A 124 8.25 -16.19 21.59
CA LEU A 124 9.31 -17.19 21.66
C LEU A 124 9.02 -18.13 22.83
N GLN A 125 9.13 -19.43 22.61
CA GLN A 125 9.05 -20.39 23.70
C GLN A 125 10.40 -20.43 24.44
N GLN A 126 10.44 -19.92 25.66
CA GLN A 126 11.59 -20.05 26.57
C GLN A 126 11.18 -20.88 27.79
N GLN A 127 11.92 -21.96 28.06
CA GLN A 127 11.71 -22.82 29.23
C GLN A 127 10.25 -23.31 29.40
N GLY A 128 9.58 -23.64 28.29
CA GLY A 128 8.19 -24.11 28.30
C GLY A 128 7.13 -23.01 28.46
N ARG A 129 7.52 -21.74 28.56
CA ARG A 129 6.61 -20.58 28.58
C ARG A 129 6.74 -19.78 27.27
N TRP A 130 5.60 -19.35 26.74
CA TRP A 130 5.57 -18.41 25.61
C TRP A 130 5.80 -17.00 26.13
N ILE A 131 6.90 -16.37 25.70
CA ILE A 131 7.27 -15.01 26.08
C ILE A 131 7.19 -14.14 24.81
N GLU A 132 6.47 -13.03 24.89
CA GLU A 132 6.50 -12.00 23.85
C GLU A 132 7.90 -11.40 23.84
N TYR A 133 8.55 -11.46 22.69
CA TYR A 133 9.97 -11.08 22.57
C TYR A 133 10.14 -9.73 21.85
N THR A 134 9.07 -9.17 21.29
CA THR A 134 9.08 -7.87 20.64
C THR A 134 8.70 -6.77 21.63
N GLU A 135 9.62 -5.86 21.90
CA GLU A 135 9.31 -4.57 22.52
C GLU A 135 8.73 -3.66 21.41
N GLY A 136 7.42 -3.37 21.43
CA GLY A 136 6.76 -2.46 20.48
C GLY A 136 5.56 -3.05 19.74
N GLU A 137 5.00 -2.30 18.77
CA GLU A 137 3.85 -2.68 17.94
C GLU A 137 4.31 -3.58 16.78
N CYS A 138 4.75 -4.81 17.07
CA CYS A 138 5.13 -5.79 16.06
C CYS A 138 4.12 -6.95 16.01
N TYR A 139 3.67 -7.29 14.81
CA TYR A 139 2.61 -8.26 14.56
C TYR A 139 3.01 -9.29 13.51
N TYR A 140 2.71 -10.56 13.76
CA TYR A 140 2.80 -11.60 12.75
C TYR A 140 1.46 -11.72 12.01
N ILE A 141 1.46 -11.52 10.70
CA ILE A 141 0.26 -11.72 9.85
C ILE A 141 0.15 -13.22 9.58
N THR A 142 -0.81 -13.86 10.24
CA THR A 142 -1.04 -15.31 10.13
C THR A 142 -1.84 -15.68 8.89
N LYS A 143 -2.79 -14.82 8.51
CA LYS A 143 -3.71 -15.06 7.41
C LYS A 143 -4.30 -13.75 6.92
N VAL A 144 -4.52 -13.70 5.61
CA VAL A 144 -5.28 -12.64 4.94
C VAL A 144 -6.53 -13.25 4.33
N THR A 145 -7.63 -12.53 4.33
CA THR A 145 -8.87 -12.95 3.68
C THR A 145 -9.45 -11.74 2.95
N PRO A 146 -9.68 -11.82 1.63
CA PRO A 146 -10.26 -10.70 0.89
C PRO A 146 -11.66 -10.39 1.44
N GLU A 147 -11.96 -9.10 1.60
CA GLU A 147 -13.34 -8.67 1.83
C GLU A 147 -13.97 -8.32 0.46
N PRO A 148 -15.29 -8.54 0.29
CA PRO A 148 -15.96 -8.12 -0.93
C PRO A 148 -15.70 -6.63 -1.14
N ALA A 149 -15.31 -6.27 -2.37
CA ALA A 149 -15.06 -4.88 -2.74
C ALA A 149 -16.24 -4.04 -2.28
N ARG A 150 -16.00 -3.16 -1.30
CA ARG A 150 -16.93 -2.08 -1.05
C ARG A 150 -16.87 -1.23 -2.32
N GLU A 151 -18.03 -0.83 -2.85
CA GLU A 151 -18.08 0.28 -3.79
C GLU A 151 -17.44 1.47 -3.07
N THR A 152 -16.15 1.67 -3.32
CA THR A 152 -15.33 2.60 -2.56
C THR A 152 -15.69 3.99 -3.04
N VAL A 153 -16.09 4.83 -2.09
CA VAL A 153 -16.26 6.29 -2.22
C VAL A 153 -15.05 6.95 -2.93
N ALA A 154 -13.88 6.30 -2.92
CA ALA A 154 -12.68 6.69 -3.66
C ALA A 154 -12.88 6.70 -5.20
N HIS A 155 -13.65 5.78 -5.77
CA HIS A 155 -13.96 5.80 -7.20
C HIS A 155 -14.90 6.94 -7.56
N GLU A 156 -15.89 7.22 -6.73
CA GLU A 156 -16.78 8.38 -6.90
C GLU A 156 -15.96 9.68 -6.81
N GLN A 157 -15.07 9.80 -5.83
CA GLN A 157 -14.18 10.96 -5.69
C GLN A 157 -13.20 11.11 -6.86
N GLN A 158 -12.66 10.03 -7.41
CA GLN A 158 -11.80 10.06 -8.59
C GLN A 158 -12.59 10.46 -9.85
N ILE A 159 -13.82 9.96 -10.00
CA ILE A 159 -14.72 10.34 -11.09
C ILE A 159 -15.07 11.83 -10.98
N ASP A 160 -15.42 12.30 -9.78
CA ASP A 160 -15.73 13.71 -9.53
C ASP A 160 -14.53 14.62 -9.83
N GLN A 161 -13.32 14.21 -9.45
CA GLN A 161 -12.09 14.93 -9.80
C GLN A 161 -11.84 14.97 -11.30
N CYS A 162 -12.03 13.84 -12.00
CA CYS A 162 -11.92 13.77 -13.46
C CYS A 162 -12.97 14.67 -14.14
N MET A 163 -14.21 14.67 -13.64
CA MET A 163 -15.27 15.53 -14.15
C MET A 163 -14.97 17.01 -13.92
N ALA A 164 -14.43 17.38 -12.75
CA ALA A 164 -14.00 18.75 -12.48
C ALA A 164 -12.86 19.20 -13.41
N LEU A 165 -11.89 18.32 -13.70
CA LEU A 165 -10.81 18.60 -14.65
C LEU A 165 -11.34 18.78 -16.07
N LEU A 166 -12.27 17.92 -16.50
CA LEU A 166 -12.93 18.05 -17.80
C LEU A 166 -13.70 19.38 -17.92
N GLY A 167 -14.39 19.80 -16.86
CA GLY A 167 -15.05 21.10 -16.82
C GLY A 167 -14.07 22.27 -16.99
N LYS A 168 -12.91 22.23 -16.32
CA LYS A 168 -11.84 23.23 -16.48
C LYS A 168 -11.23 23.24 -17.88
N SER A 169 -11.05 22.07 -18.50
CA SER A 169 -10.61 21.99 -19.90
C SER A 169 -11.60 22.68 -20.84
N TYR A 170 -12.91 22.56 -20.59
CA TYR A 170 -13.92 23.27 -21.38
C TYR A 170 -13.89 24.79 -21.13
N GLU A 171 -13.68 25.22 -19.90
CA GLU A 171 -13.51 26.64 -19.55
C GLU A 171 -12.29 27.26 -20.25
N LEU A 172 -11.16 26.54 -20.29
CA LEU A 172 -9.98 26.95 -21.06
C LEU A 172 -10.27 27.06 -22.55
N TYR A 173 -11.02 26.10 -23.12
CA TYR A 173 -11.46 26.16 -24.50
C TYR A 173 -12.27 27.43 -24.79
N LEU A 174 -13.25 27.78 -23.93
CA LEU A 174 -14.00 29.03 -24.06
C LEU A 174 -13.08 30.25 -23.97
N GLY A 175 -12.13 30.26 -23.03
CA GLY A 175 -11.14 31.33 -22.91
C GLY A 175 -10.27 31.51 -24.17
N TYR A 176 -9.88 30.42 -24.83
CA TYR A 176 -9.16 30.52 -26.11
C TYR A 176 -10.03 31.08 -27.24
N LEU A 177 -11.32 30.73 -27.28
CA LEU A 177 -12.24 31.33 -28.24
C LEU A 177 -12.43 32.83 -28.01
N GLU A 178 -12.48 33.27 -26.74
CA GLU A 178 -12.53 34.71 -26.38
C GLU A 178 -11.28 35.48 -26.82
N LEU A 179 -10.14 34.78 -26.98
CA LEU A 179 -8.88 35.32 -27.48
C LEU A 179 -8.77 35.22 -29.03
N ASP A 180 -9.87 34.97 -29.73
CA ASP A 180 -9.95 34.81 -31.20
C ASP A 180 -9.09 33.66 -31.77
N PHE A 181 -8.85 32.60 -30.98
CA PHE A 181 -8.24 31.38 -31.52
C PHE A 181 -9.26 30.63 -32.39
N GLU A 182 -8.78 30.02 -33.49
CA GLU A 182 -9.62 29.12 -34.27
C GLU A 182 -10.08 27.92 -33.43
N GLU A 183 -11.31 27.45 -33.64
CA GLU A 183 -11.92 26.38 -32.84
C GLU A 183 -11.06 25.12 -32.76
N THR A 184 -10.43 24.71 -33.87
CA THR A 184 -9.54 23.55 -33.93
C THR A 184 -8.31 23.72 -33.06
N VAL A 185 -7.73 24.92 -33.05
CA VAL A 185 -6.56 25.28 -32.23
C VAL A 185 -6.96 25.40 -30.76
N ALA A 186 -8.08 26.05 -30.47
CA ALA A 186 -8.60 26.17 -29.10
C ALA A 186 -8.88 24.79 -28.48
N ARG A 187 -9.47 23.86 -29.24
CA ARG A 187 -9.68 22.46 -28.79
C ARG A 187 -8.34 21.75 -28.58
N GLN A 188 -7.35 21.99 -29.41
CA GLN A 188 -6.02 21.40 -29.25
C GLN A 188 -5.35 21.90 -27.97
N GLU A 189 -5.30 23.22 -27.76
CA GLU A 189 -4.68 23.83 -26.58
C GLU A 189 -5.41 23.48 -25.27
N ALA A 190 -6.73 23.24 -25.35
CA ALA A 190 -7.52 22.76 -24.21
C ALA A 190 -7.49 21.24 -24.02
N ASN A 191 -6.77 20.48 -24.86
CA ASN A 191 -6.71 19.02 -24.86
C ASN A 191 -8.09 18.35 -25.05
N LEU A 192 -8.92 18.90 -25.95
CA LEU A 192 -10.28 18.47 -26.29
C LEU A 192 -10.44 18.12 -27.78
N THR A 193 -9.41 17.55 -28.40
CA THR A 193 -9.46 17.13 -29.83
C THR A 193 -10.34 15.90 -30.06
N ASP A 194 -10.56 15.09 -29.03
CA ASP A 194 -11.46 13.93 -29.09
C ASP A 194 -12.92 14.37 -28.85
N ASP A 195 -13.82 13.99 -29.74
CA ASP A 195 -15.23 14.45 -29.73
C ASP A 195 -16.00 13.97 -28.50
N LEU A 196 -15.71 12.76 -28.00
CA LEU A 196 -16.33 12.23 -26.80
C LEU A 196 -15.84 13.02 -25.58
N LYS A 197 -14.53 13.25 -25.49
CA LYS A 197 -13.92 14.06 -24.43
C LYS A 197 -14.45 15.49 -24.43
N TYR A 198 -14.57 16.12 -25.60
CA TYR A 198 -15.16 17.45 -25.76
C TYR A 198 -16.61 17.49 -25.26
N THR A 199 -17.41 16.48 -25.62
CA THR A 199 -18.80 16.36 -25.20
C THR A 199 -18.91 16.20 -23.68
N MET A 200 -18.08 15.34 -23.08
CA MET A 200 -18.04 15.15 -21.64
C MET A 200 -17.60 16.42 -20.90
N ALA A 201 -16.60 17.13 -21.44
CA ALA A 201 -16.11 18.40 -20.89
C ALA A 201 -17.19 19.49 -20.88
N TYR A 202 -17.97 19.62 -21.97
CA TYR A 202 -19.12 20.52 -22.03
C TYR A 202 -20.17 20.20 -20.96
N TYR A 203 -20.55 18.92 -20.82
CA TYR A 203 -21.55 18.52 -19.83
C TYR A 203 -21.05 18.72 -18.40
N ALA A 204 -19.77 18.43 -18.13
CA ALA A 204 -19.14 18.68 -16.84
C ALA A 204 -19.16 20.18 -16.50
N TRP A 205 -18.72 21.04 -17.41
CA TRP A 205 -18.76 22.49 -17.23
C TRP A 205 -20.18 23.01 -16.99
N LYS A 206 -21.16 22.52 -17.77
CA LYS A 206 -22.56 22.91 -17.64
C LYS A 206 -23.18 22.54 -16.29
N GLN A 207 -22.81 21.39 -15.72
CA GLN A 207 -23.28 20.97 -14.39
C GLN A 207 -22.74 21.86 -13.27
N HIS A 208 -21.56 22.46 -13.43
CA HIS A 208 -20.96 23.35 -12.44
C HIS A 208 -21.44 24.82 -12.54
N HIS A 209 -22.08 25.22 -13.64
CA HIS A 209 -22.54 26.59 -13.91
C HIS A 209 -24.07 26.76 -13.89
N HIS A 210 -24.78 25.81 -13.29
CA HIS A 210 -26.21 25.85 -12.98
C HIS A 210 -26.43 25.69 -11.48
#